data_AF-A0AAF0FA17-F1
#
_entry.id   AF-A0AAF0FA17-F1
#
_cell.length_a   1.000
_cell.length_b   1.000
_cell.length_c   1.000
_cell.angle_alpha   90.00
_cell.angle_beta   90.00
_cell.angle_gamma   90.00
#
_symmetry.space_group_name_H-M   'P 1'
#
loop_
_entity.id
_entity.type
_entity.pdbx_description
1 polymer ?
#
loop_
_entity_poly.entity_id
_entity_poly.type
_entity_poly.pdbx_seq_one_letter_code
_entity_poly.pdbx_strand_id
1 'polypeptide(L)'
;MGSSKEPGVDASDVKRKKDKKERKEKKEKKHKKEKKDKKDKKDKKESEGHNDGTIKTPSSRLDQPRTETSAREAREFLKKNEIVMEMPEDSTEKTPLPMLSFDELDGKIDPLLKERFDAEGFKQPTLIQSCCWPVMLQGKDIVGVAETGSGKTLAFGVPALQHVIENQSKKKLKNAVQVLVIAPTRELAIQTRDNLARVSEPLGFGTYCLYGGVSKSEQLRSMQKSALPVNIVVGTPGRVLDLAREGSLDLSHVSFLTLDEADRMLDKGFEPDIRAIIAMTISNQEGRRTSMFSATWPPAVRGLAETFMKDPIRVTVGSDELSANRKVSQEVEVLQDGYEKERRLNSFLRASNALKSSDKILIFALYKKEAQRVENTLRRWGYNVSGIHGDLNQHDRIASLEAFKSGETPLLVATDVAARGLDIPNVEQVINYTFPLTIEDYIHRIGRTGRGGKTGKALTFFTDEDKAHAGELIRVLKDANQPVPEAMNQFPTTIKRKTHSSYGDHYKELVPGKAKKITFDDD
;
A
#
# COMPACT_ATOMS: atom_id res chain seq x y z
N MET A 1 23.04 -54.92 76.53
CA MET A 1 22.37 -55.50 75.35
C MET A 1 21.61 -54.40 74.65
N GLY A 2 21.79 -54.28 73.33
CA GLY A 2 21.31 -53.18 72.49
C GLY A 2 22.49 -52.47 71.81
N SER A 3 22.48 -52.10 70.55
CA SER A 3 21.49 -52.20 69.46
C SER A 3 22.30 -51.91 68.18
N SER A 4 22.27 -52.79 67.17
CA SER A 4 23.01 -52.61 65.92
C SER A 4 22.07 -52.07 64.84
N LYS A 5 22.35 -50.85 64.35
CA LYS A 5 21.70 -50.18 63.21
C LYS A 5 22.58 -50.31 61.95
N GLU A 6 21.98 -50.68 60.83
CA GLU A 6 22.53 -50.50 59.48
C GLU A 6 22.34 -49.04 58.99
N PRO A 7 23.24 -48.50 58.14
CA PRO A 7 23.10 -47.14 57.61
C PRO A 7 22.39 -47.10 56.25
N GLY A 8 21.39 -46.22 56.14
CA GLY A 8 20.71 -45.86 54.89
C GLY A 8 21.50 -44.83 54.07
N VAL A 9 21.42 -44.96 52.74
CA VAL A 9 22.13 -44.14 51.74
C VAL A 9 21.32 -42.87 51.44
N ASP A 10 21.98 -41.71 51.54
CA ASP A 10 21.39 -40.36 51.39
C ASP A 10 21.19 -39.96 49.91
N ALA A 11 19.96 -39.54 49.56
CA ALA A 11 19.55 -39.11 48.23
C ALA A 11 20.13 -37.74 47.80
N SER A 12 20.87 -37.06 48.68
CA SER A 12 21.51 -35.77 48.41
C SER A 12 22.74 -35.85 47.48
N ASP A 13 23.44 -36.99 47.45
CA ASP A 13 24.68 -37.16 46.69
C ASP A 13 24.47 -37.50 45.20
N VAL A 14 23.33 -38.08 44.85
CA VAL A 14 22.98 -38.40 43.45
C VAL A 14 22.65 -37.12 42.68
N LYS A 15 22.03 -36.13 43.32
CA LYS A 15 21.66 -34.85 42.71
C LYS A 15 22.91 -33.97 42.43
N ARG A 16 23.87 -33.95 43.36
CA ARG A 16 25.15 -33.23 43.17
C ARG A 16 26.02 -33.80 42.05
N LYS A 17 25.99 -35.11 41.80
CA LYS A 17 26.74 -35.73 40.69
C LYS A 17 26.13 -35.41 39.32
N LYS A 18 24.80 -35.27 39.22
CA LYS A 18 24.10 -34.95 37.96
C LYS A 18 24.36 -33.50 37.52
N ASP A 19 24.30 -32.55 38.44
CA ASP A 19 24.57 -31.11 38.16
C ASP A 19 26.03 -30.85 37.76
N LYS A 20 26.98 -31.63 38.32
CA LYS A 20 28.41 -31.52 37.99
C LYS A 20 28.71 -32.06 36.58
N LYS A 21 27.94 -33.05 36.10
CA LYS A 21 28.07 -33.62 34.74
C LYS A 21 27.52 -32.66 33.68
N GLU A 22 26.36 -32.05 33.91
CA GLU A 22 25.77 -31.05 32.98
C GLU A 22 26.61 -29.77 32.87
N ARG A 23 27.22 -29.32 33.97
CA ARG A 23 28.16 -28.18 33.92
C ARG A 23 29.45 -28.48 33.14
N LYS A 24 29.90 -29.74 33.12
CA LYS A 24 31.09 -30.16 32.35
C LYS A 24 30.78 -30.19 30.85
N GLU A 25 29.62 -30.72 30.45
CA GLU A 25 29.17 -30.75 29.05
C GLU A 25 28.90 -29.34 28.48
N LYS A 26 28.34 -28.42 29.29
CA LYS A 26 28.17 -27.02 28.88
C LYS A 26 29.51 -26.29 28.68
N LYS A 27 30.53 -26.59 29.50
CA LYS A 27 31.88 -26.03 29.31
C LYS A 27 32.58 -26.57 28.07
N GLU A 28 32.45 -27.86 27.76
CA GLU A 28 33.02 -28.45 26.54
C GLU A 28 32.36 -27.93 25.25
N LYS A 29 31.03 -27.74 25.26
CA LYS A 29 30.32 -27.14 24.12
C LYS A 29 30.72 -25.68 23.89
N LYS A 30 30.95 -24.90 24.95
CA LYS A 30 31.43 -23.50 24.85
C LYS A 30 32.86 -23.43 24.30
N HIS A 31 33.73 -24.34 24.72
CA HIS A 31 35.13 -24.41 24.27
C HIS A 31 35.27 -24.90 22.80
N LYS A 32 34.33 -25.72 22.31
CA LYS A 32 34.25 -26.10 20.87
C LYS A 32 33.72 -24.96 20.00
N LYS A 33 32.77 -24.14 20.49
CA LYS A 33 32.25 -22.98 19.75
C LYS A 33 33.30 -21.88 19.59
N GLU A 34 34.05 -21.57 20.66
CA GLU A 34 35.15 -20.60 20.62
C GLU A 34 36.35 -21.05 19.76
N LYS A 35 36.59 -22.36 19.60
CA LYS A 35 37.60 -22.89 18.66
C LYS A 35 37.16 -22.79 17.19
N LYS A 36 35.86 -22.86 16.91
CA LYS A 36 35.31 -22.72 15.55
C LYS A 36 35.34 -21.26 15.10
N ASP A 37 34.96 -20.33 15.99
CA ASP A 37 35.00 -18.89 15.73
C ASP A 37 36.44 -18.33 15.59
N LYS A 38 37.45 -19.01 16.16
CA LYS A 38 38.87 -18.69 15.94
C LYS A 38 39.47 -19.26 14.64
N LYS A 39 38.89 -20.33 14.08
CA LYS A 39 39.35 -20.92 12.82
C LYS A 39 38.80 -20.11 11.62
N ASP A 40 37.54 -19.72 11.67
CA ASP A 40 36.90 -18.90 10.62
C ASP A 40 37.44 -17.45 10.58
N LYS A 41 38.05 -16.96 11.67
CA LYS A 41 38.80 -15.69 11.72
C LYS A 41 40.24 -15.79 11.23
N LYS A 42 40.81 -17.00 11.11
CA LYS A 42 42.18 -17.21 10.61
C LYS A 42 42.18 -17.36 9.08
N ASP A 43 41.17 -18.03 8.52
CA ASP A 43 41.02 -18.20 7.06
C ASP A 43 40.58 -16.90 6.35
N LYS A 44 40.09 -15.89 7.08
CA LYS A 44 39.76 -14.54 6.55
C LYS A 44 40.89 -13.51 6.68
N LYS A 45 42.04 -13.87 7.24
CA LYS A 45 43.19 -12.96 7.45
C LYS A 45 44.43 -13.30 6.61
N GLU A 46 44.38 -14.36 5.79
CA GLU A 46 45.49 -14.79 4.92
C GLU A 46 45.32 -14.40 3.44
N SER A 47 44.37 -13.52 3.10
CA SER A 47 44.25 -12.96 1.75
C SER A 47 44.14 -11.44 1.75
N GLU A 48 45.16 -10.73 2.25
CA GLU A 48 45.52 -9.36 1.81
C GLU A 48 46.80 -8.81 2.49
N GLY A 49 47.80 -8.47 1.65
CA GLY A 49 48.96 -7.59 1.94
C GLY A 49 50.34 -8.29 1.94
N HIS A 50 51.41 -7.86 1.24
CA HIS A 50 51.67 -6.67 0.41
C HIS A 50 53.06 -6.81 -0.32
N ASN A 51 53.16 -6.26 -1.55
CA ASN A 51 54.31 -5.72 -2.35
C ASN A 51 55.67 -6.44 -2.56
N ASP A 52 56.17 -6.53 -3.82
CA ASP A 52 57.01 -5.49 -4.49
C ASP A 52 57.40 -5.82 -5.98
N GLY A 53 57.44 -4.77 -6.83
CA GLY A 53 58.28 -4.55 -8.03
C GLY A 53 58.27 -5.47 -9.28
N THR A 54 57.64 -5.02 -10.39
CA THR A 54 58.25 -4.58 -11.69
C THR A 54 57.33 -4.68 -12.94
N ILE A 55 57.00 -3.50 -13.48
CA ILE A 55 56.63 -3.03 -14.84
C ILE A 55 56.29 -4.08 -15.94
N LYS A 56 55.06 -3.95 -16.52
CA LYS A 56 54.79 -3.72 -17.96
C LYS A 56 53.28 -3.50 -18.22
N THR A 57 52.92 -2.32 -18.73
CA THR A 57 51.60 -1.90 -19.24
C THR A 57 51.20 -2.68 -20.52
N PRO A 58 49.91 -2.86 -20.85
CA PRO A 58 49.17 -1.79 -21.53
C PRO A 58 47.68 -1.60 -21.16
N SER A 59 47.31 -0.31 -21.18
CA SER A 59 46.04 0.26 -21.64
C SER A 59 44.74 0.00 -20.86
N SER A 60 44.55 0.86 -19.85
CA SER A 60 43.30 1.57 -19.52
C SER A 60 42.00 1.10 -20.19
N ARG A 61 41.12 0.47 -19.42
CA ARG A 61 39.68 0.78 -19.42
C ARG A 61 39.35 1.35 -18.05
N LEU A 62 39.37 2.68 -17.99
CA LEU A 62 38.96 3.47 -16.84
C LEU A 62 37.49 3.20 -16.52
N ASP A 63 37.21 3.23 -15.22
CA ASP A 63 35.92 3.32 -14.57
C ASP A 63 34.93 4.25 -15.29
N GLN A 64 33.69 3.78 -15.41
CA GLN A 64 32.53 4.68 -15.44
C GLN A 64 31.52 4.18 -14.38
N PRO A 65 31.02 5.06 -13.50
CA PRO A 65 29.86 4.74 -12.69
C PRO A 65 28.65 4.64 -13.63
N ARG A 66 28.00 3.47 -13.67
CA ARG A 66 26.73 3.30 -14.39
C ARG A 66 25.61 3.87 -13.51
N THR A 67 25.35 5.17 -13.57
CA THR A 67 24.37 5.85 -12.70
C THR A 67 23.12 6.38 -13.40
N GLU A 68 23.03 6.29 -14.73
CA GLU A 68 21.83 6.72 -15.47
C GLU A 68 21.30 5.62 -16.37
N THR A 69 20.01 5.30 -16.22
CA THR A 69 19.30 4.37 -17.10
C THR A 69 19.39 4.85 -18.54
N SER A 70 19.90 4.00 -19.45
CA SER A 70 19.96 4.37 -20.86
C SER A 70 18.57 4.52 -21.47
N ALA A 71 18.41 5.42 -22.44
CA ALA A 71 17.11 5.63 -23.10
C ALA A 71 16.55 4.33 -23.72
N ARG A 72 17.44 3.44 -24.19
CA ARG A 72 17.05 2.12 -24.72
C ARG A 72 16.50 1.20 -23.62
N GLU A 73 17.21 1.07 -22.49
CA GLU A 73 16.76 0.22 -21.38
C GLU A 73 15.45 0.74 -20.78
N ALA A 74 15.30 2.06 -20.66
CA ALA A 74 14.05 2.70 -20.27
C ALA A 74 12.88 2.32 -21.21
N ARG A 75 13.08 2.40 -22.53
CA ARG A 75 12.04 2.02 -23.52
C ARG A 75 11.68 0.54 -23.42
N GLU A 76 12.67 -0.34 -23.31
CA GLU A 76 12.46 -1.77 -23.14
C GLU A 76 11.69 -2.07 -21.84
N PHE A 77 12.02 -1.38 -20.74
CA PHE A 77 11.32 -1.49 -19.47
C PHE A 77 9.86 -1.04 -19.54
N LEU A 78 9.58 0.13 -20.11
CA LEU A 78 8.22 0.65 -20.24
C LEU A 78 7.36 -0.27 -21.10
N LYS A 79 7.90 -0.74 -22.24
CA LYS A 79 7.19 -1.64 -23.15
C LYS A 79 6.94 -3.01 -22.52
N LYS A 80 7.93 -3.59 -21.84
CA LYS A 80 7.82 -4.91 -21.21
C LYS A 80 6.78 -4.95 -20.10
N ASN A 81 6.63 -3.85 -19.37
CA ASN A 81 5.76 -3.76 -18.20
C ASN A 81 4.42 -3.05 -18.48
N GLU A 82 4.09 -2.81 -19.76
CA GLU A 82 2.85 -2.16 -20.17
C GLU A 82 2.65 -0.80 -19.47
N ILE A 83 3.71 0.00 -19.38
CA ILE A 83 3.66 1.31 -18.73
C ILE A 83 3.40 2.38 -19.77
N VAL A 84 2.41 3.23 -19.51
CA VAL A 84 2.08 4.39 -20.33
C VAL A 84 2.36 5.65 -19.51
N MET A 85 3.18 6.55 -20.06
CA MET A 85 3.40 7.87 -19.50
C MET A 85 2.84 8.91 -20.46
N GLU A 86 1.89 9.70 -20.01
CA GLU A 86 1.26 10.76 -20.79
C GLU A 86 1.71 12.11 -20.25
N MET A 87 2.25 12.91 -21.16
CA MET A 87 2.67 14.28 -20.89
C MET A 87 1.50 15.24 -21.12
N PRO A 88 1.51 16.44 -20.52
CA PRO A 88 0.57 17.50 -20.87
C PRO A 88 0.61 17.80 -22.38
N GLU A 89 -0.54 18.08 -22.99
CA GLU A 89 -0.67 18.23 -24.45
C GLU A 89 0.25 19.31 -25.03
N ASP A 90 0.44 20.40 -24.29
CA ASP A 90 1.28 21.54 -24.69
C ASP A 90 2.75 21.40 -24.26
N SER A 91 3.14 20.26 -23.69
CA SER A 91 4.51 20.06 -23.22
C SER A 91 5.47 19.76 -24.36
N THR A 92 6.55 20.54 -24.46
CA THR A 92 7.70 20.25 -25.35
C THR A 92 8.80 19.46 -24.65
N GLU A 93 8.58 19.06 -23.39
CA GLU A 93 9.59 18.38 -22.58
C GLU A 93 9.67 16.89 -22.91
N LYS A 94 10.88 16.34 -22.85
CA LYS A 94 11.08 14.90 -23.00
C LYS A 94 10.48 14.17 -21.80
N THR A 95 9.85 13.02 -22.06
CA THR A 95 9.34 12.14 -21.00
C THR A 95 10.48 11.73 -20.06
N PRO A 96 10.35 11.93 -18.73
CA PRO A 96 11.37 11.53 -17.79
C PRO A 96 11.65 10.02 -17.86
N LEU A 97 12.93 9.65 -17.80
CA LEU A 97 13.33 8.24 -17.82
C LEU A 97 13.03 7.59 -16.46
N PRO A 98 12.53 6.34 -16.42
CA PRO A 98 12.28 5.62 -15.19
C PRO A 98 13.58 5.31 -14.46
N MET A 99 13.54 5.35 -13.12
CA MET A 99 14.62 4.90 -12.24
C MET A 99 14.49 3.40 -11.98
N LEU A 100 15.44 2.61 -12.47
CA LEU A 100 15.42 1.15 -12.40
C LEU A 100 16.16 0.61 -11.16
N SER A 101 17.07 1.39 -10.57
CA SER A 101 17.75 1.08 -9.31
C SER A 101 17.48 2.12 -8.22
N PHE A 102 17.57 1.72 -6.95
CA PHE A 102 17.61 2.67 -5.84
C PHE A 102 18.86 3.55 -5.85
N ASP A 103 19.97 3.06 -6.42
CA ASP A 103 21.21 3.84 -6.53
C ASP A 103 21.01 5.09 -7.41
N GLU A 104 20.02 5.09 -8.30
CA GLU A 104 19.68 6.27 -9.10
C GLU A 104 19.06 7.41 -8.27
N LEU A 105 18.70 7.16 -7.01
CA LEU A 105 18.33 8.20 -6.04
C LEU A 105 19.56 8.89 -5.44
N ASP A 106 20.76 8.32 -5.57
CA ASP A 106 21.99 8.90 -5.02
C ASP A 106 22.24 10.27 -5.67
N GLY A 107 22.46 11.29 -4.82
CA GLY A 107 22.62 12.68 -5.25
C GLY A 107 21.34 13.38 -5.72
N LYS A 108 20.19 12.68 -5.78
CA LYS A 108 18.87 13.28 -6.09
C LYS A 108 18.01 13.48 -4.85
N ILE A 109 18.27 12.73 -3.79
CA ILE A 109 17.65 12.91 -2.47
C ILE A 109 18.71 13.11 -1.40
N ASP A 110 18.29 13.59 -0.24
CA ASP A 110 19.16 13.78 0.91
C ASP A 110 19.87 12.46 1.32
N PRO A 111 21.19 12.46 1.60
CA PRO A 111 21.93 11.25 1.94
C PRO A 111 21.39 10.51 3.16
N LEU A 112 20.89 11.24 4.17
CA LEU A 112 20.31 10.61 5.36
C LEU A 112 18.95 9.99 5.01
N LEU A 113 18.15 10.63 4.16
CA LEU A 113 16.91 10.03 3.64
C LEU A 113 17.21 8.74 2.88
N LYS A 114 18.25 8.72 2.03
CA LYS A 114 18.68 7.51 1.31
C LYS A 114 19.10 6.40 2.27
N GLU A 115 19.94 6.71 3.26
CA GLU A 115 20.38 5.75 4.29
C GLU A 115 19.18 5.13 5.02
N ARG A 116 18.22 5.96 5.46
CA ARG A 116 17.03 5.50 6.17
C ARG A 116 16.11 4.66 5.28
N PHE A 117 15.97 5.05 4.02
CA PHE A 117 15.17 4.28 3.07
C PHE A 117 15.81 2.91 2.76
N ASP A 118 17.13 2.85 2.57
CA ASP A 118 17.83 1.59 2.32
C ASP A 118 17.76 0.62 3.50
N ALA A 119 17.70 1.15 4.72
CA ALA A 119 17.55 0.35 5.94
C ALA A 119 16.22 -0.43 6.01
N GLU A 120 15.21 -0.04 5.24
CA GLU A 120 13.95 -0.81 5.10
C GLU A 120 14.15 -2.12 4.32
N GLY A 121 15.29 -2.29 3.61
CA GLY A 121 15.68 -3.56 2.99
C GLY A 121 14.95 -3.91 1.69
N PHE A 122 14.38 -2.93 0.99
CA PHE A 122 13.83 -3.13 -0.34
C PHE A 122 14.94 -3.44 -1.35
N LYS A 123 14.68 -4.34 -2.30
CA LYS A 123 15.69 -4.78 -3.28
C LYS A 123 15.79 -3.91 -4.52
N GLN A 124 14.65 -3.44 -5.02
CA GLN A 124 14.55 -2.62 -6.22
C GLN A 124 13.25 -1.80 -6.18
N PRO A 125 13.18 -0.67 -6.90
CA PRO A 125 11.95 0.10 -7.05
C PRO A 125 10.83 -0.74 -7.67
N THR A 126 9.58 -0.46 -7.29
CA THR A 126 8.41 -1.00 -8.01
C THR A 126 8.16 -0.21 -9.30
N LEU A 127 7.38 -0.77 -10.22
CA LEU A 127 7.09 -0.14 -11.53
C LEU A 127 6.57 1.30 -11.40
N ILE A 128 5.63 1.52 -10.46
CA ILE A 128 5.07 2.86 -10.22
C ILE A 128 6.09 3.79 -9.57
N GLN A 129 6.92 3.29 -8.66
CA GLN A 129 7.99 4.08 -8.03
C GLN A 129 9.04 4.53 -9.06
N SER A 130 9.49 3.62 -9.92
CA SER A 130 10.45 3.87 -10.99
C SER A 130 10.03 5.05 -11.87
N CYS A 131 8.74 5.15 -12.18
CA CYS A 131 8.22 6.16 -13.11
C CYS A 131 7.80 7.46 -12.39
N CYS A 132 7.34 7.38 -11.14
CA CYS A 132 6.88 8.56 -10.39
C CYS A 132 8.02 9.39 -9.80
N TRP A 133 9.07 8.77 -9.25
CA TRP A 133 10.19 9.52 -8.65
C TRP A 133 10.88 10.52 -9.56
N PRO A 134 11.26 10.19 -10.83
CA PRO A 134 11.89 11.17 -11.71
C PRO A 134 11.00 12.39 -12.00
N VAL A 135 9.68 12.22 -11.96
CA VAL A 135 8.71 13.32 -12.15
C VAL A 135 8.57 14.14 -10.87
N MET A 136 8.29 13.47 -9.75
CA MET A 136 7.95 14.14 -8.49
C MET A 136 9.13 14.84 -7.84
N LEU A 137 10.35 14.31 -7.99
CA LEU A 137 11.58 14.95 -7.51
C LEU A 137 11.92 16.22 -8.31
N GLN A 138 11.43 16.36 -9.55
CA GLN A 138 11.49 17.61 -10.32
C GLN A 138 10.42 18.62 -9.89
N GLY A 139 9.52 18.26 -8.97
CA GLY A 139 8.47 19.12 -8.47
C GLY A 139 7.27 19.28 -9.39
N LYS A 140 7.05 18.33 -10.31
CA LYS A 140 5.89 18.32 -11.21
C LYS A 140 4.69 17.59 -10.59
N ASP A 141 3.50 17.99 -11.01
CA ASP A 141 2.26 17.32 -10.66
C ASP A 141 2.16 15.96 -11.36
N ILE A 142 1.56 14.98 -10.68
CA ILE A 142 1.48 13.62 -11.20
C ILE A 142 0.17 12.92 -10.86
N VAL A 143 -0.34 12.14 -11.80
CA VAL A 143 -1.35 11.11 -11.55
C VAL A 143 -0.69 9.74 -11.69
N GLY A 144 -0.61 8.99 -10.60
CA GLY A 144 -0.07 7.63 -10.56
C GLY A 144 -1.18 6.58 -10.49
N VAL A 145 -1.41 5.87 -11.60
CA VAL A 145 -2.40 4.78 -11.69
C VAL A 145 -1.66 3.45 -11.71
N ALA A 146 -1.86 2.66 -10.65
CA ALA A 146 -1.28 1.33 -10.55
C ALA A 146 -2.10 0.46 -9.60
N GLU A 147 -2.07 -0.85 -9.79
CA GLU A 147 -2.82 -1.80 -8.96
C GLU A 147 -2.58 -1.64 -7.45
N THR A 148 -3.47 -2.18 -6.64
CA THR A 148 -3.29 -2.21 -5.18
C THR A 148 -2.06 -3.03 -4.80
N GLY A 149 -1.27 -2.55 -3.85
CA GLY A 149 -0.04 -3.24 -3.43
C GLY A 149 1.17 -3.03 -4.36
N SER A 150 1.07 -2.13 -5.34
CA SER A 150 2.18 -1.75 -6.24
C SER A 150 3.22 -0.81 -5.62
N GLY A 151 3.06 -0.41 -4.35
CA GLY A 151 4.02 0.47 -3.66
C GLY A 151 3.77 1.98 -3.80
N LYS A 152 2.54 2.40 -4.14
CA LYS A 152 2.13 3.81 -4.29
C LYS A 152 2.48 4.70 -3.09
N THR A 153 2.36 4.19 -1.87
CA THR A 153 2.68 4.96 -0.65
C THR A 153 4.11 5.49 -0.64
N LEU A 154 5.10 4.69 -1.05
CA LEU A 154 6.49 5.14 -1.14
C LEU A 154 6.79 5.87 -2.47
N ALA A 155 5.95 5.70 -3.49
CA ALA A 155 6.04 6.48 -4.72
C ALA A 155 5.83 7.98 -4.45
N PHE A 156 4.84 8.36 -3.64
CA PHE A 156 4.71 9.75 -3.15
C PHE A 156 5.50 10.04 -1.88
N GLY A 157 5.71 9.04 -1.02
CA GLY A 157 6.32 9.22 0.29
C GLY A 157 7.77 9.70 0.21
N VAL A 158 8.60 9.09 -0.65
CA VAL A 158 10.01 9.51 -0.78
C VAL A 158 10.13 10.96 -1.25
N PRO A 159 9.46 11.40 -2.33
CA PRO A 159 9.44 12.82 -2.72
C PRO A 159 8.86 13.76 -1.65
N ALA A 160 7.85 13.32 -0.89
CA ALA A 160 7.26 14.12 0.17
C ALA A 160 8.25 14.35 1.33
N LEU A 161 9.00 13.31 1.73
CA LEU A 161 10.04 13.42 2.75
C LEU A 161 11.18 14.33 2.28
N GLN A 162 11.63 14.15 1.03
CA GLN A 162 12.63 15.02 0.41
C GLN A 162 12.18 16.49 0.41
N HIS A 163 10.92 16.74 0.06
CA HIS A 163 10.35 18.10 0.06
C HIS A 163 10.39 18.77 1.44
N VAL A 164 10.15 18.01 2.53
CA VAL A 164 10.29 18.55 3.88
C VAL A 164 11.74 18.91 4.18
N ILE A 165 12.69 18.02 3.85
CA ILE A 165 14.13 18.23 4.10
C ILE A 165 14.63 19.49 3.39
N GLU A 166 14.28 19.68 2.12
CA GLU A 166 14.63 20.88 1.33
C GLU A 166 14.16 22.19 1.99
N ASN A 167 13.07 22.11 2.76
CA ASN A 167 12.45 23.26 3.42
C ASN A 167 12.82 23.41 4.90
N GLN A 168 13.52 22.44 5.52
CA GLN A 168 13.87 22.49 6.95
C GLN A 168 14.75 23.70 7.33
N SER A 169 15.60 24.17 6.41
CA SER A 169 16.47 25.33 6.61
C SER A 169 15.70 26.64 6.79
N LYS A 170 14.44 26.70 6.33
CA LYS A 170 13.57 27.87 6.43
C LYS A 170 12.91 27.90 7.81
N LYS A 171 13.42 28.76 8.71
CA LYS A 171 12.92 28.90 10.11
C LYS A 171 11.38 28.98 10.22
N LYS A 172 10.71 29.70 9.30
CA LYS A 172 9.25 29.84 9.28
C LYS A 172 8.52 28.50 9.04
N LEU A 173 9.12 27.61 8.26
CA LEU A 173 8.50 26.33 7.87
C LEU A 173 8.87 25.19 8.83
N LYS A 174 9.86 25.37 9.70
CA LYS A 174 10.34 24.33 10.62
C LYS A 174 9.23 23.71 11.47
N ASN A 175 8.26 24.52 11.92
CA ASN A 175 7.14 24.05 12.75
C ASN A 175 5.79 24.06 12.01
N ALA A 176 5.81 24.27 10.68
CA ALA A 176 4.59 24.33 9.88
C ALA A 176 4.32 22.98 9.19
N VAL A 177 3.05 22.70 8.94
CA VAL A 177 2.63 21.58 8.08
C VAL A 177 2.94 21.94 6.63
N GLN A 178 3.81 21.16 5.99
CA GLN A 178 4.27 21.40 4.61
C GLN A 178 3.70 20.36 3.63
N VAL A 179 3.48 19.14 4.13
CA VAL A 179 2.93 18.02 3.38
C VAL A 179 1.58 17.64 3.96
N LEU A 180 0.57 17.54 3.08
CA LEU A 180 -0.75 17.02 3.41
C LEU A 180 -1.04 15.79 2.55
N VAL A 181 -1.32 14.66 3.19
CA VAL A 181 -1.81 13.45 2.52
C VAL A 181 -3.25 13.20 2.96
N ILE A 182 -4.17 13.19 2.01
CA ILE A 182 -5.56 12.89 2.30
C ILE A 182 -5.88 11.47 1.84
N ALA A 183 -6.49 10.70 2.74
CA ALA A 183 -6.93 9.33 2.50
C ALA A 183 -8.44 9.17 2.83
N PRO A 184 -9.18 8.30 2.12
CA PRO A 184 -10.64 8.17 2.29
C PRO A 184 -11.06 7.53 3.61
N THR A 185 -10.18 6.76 4.26
CA THR A 185 -10.49 6.01 5.48
C THR A 185 -9.46 6.28 6.57
N ARG A 186 -9.91 6.17 7.82
CA ARG A 186 -9.09 6.42 9.01
C ARG A 186 -7.90 5.49 9.04
N GLU A 187 -8.13 4.25 8.66
CA GLU A 187 -7.13 3.21 8.74
C GLU A 187 -6.06 3.34 7.65
N LEU A 188 -6.42 3.79 6.44
CA LEU A 188 -5.41 4.12 5.42
C LEU A 188 -4.58 5.31 5.84
N ALA A 189 -5.21 6.31 6.47
CA ALA A 189 -4.49 7.46 7.00
C ALA A 189 -3.48 7.05 8.08
N ILE A 190 -3.88 6.16 9.01
CA ILE A 190 -2.98 5.61 10.04
C ILE A 190 -1.84 4.83 9.39
N GLN A 191 -2.13 3.92 8.45
CA GLN A 191 -1.11 3.13 7.76
C GLN A 191 -0.12 4.02 7.01
N THR A 192 -0.62 5.00 6.27
CA THR A 192 0.22 5.95 5.53
C THR A 192 1.09 6.74 6.50
N ARG A 193 0.53 7.21 7.62
CA ARG A 193 1.31 7.85 8.69
C ARG A 193 2.41 6.93 9.21
N ASP A 194 2.10 5.68 9.54
CA ASP A 194 3.08 4.74 10.08
C ASP A 194 4.19 4.41 9.08
N ASN A 195 3.85 4.30 7.78
CA ASN A 195 4.82 4.11 6.71
C ASN A 195 5.76 5.30 6.55
N LEU A 196 5.24 6.53 6.59
CA LEU A 196 6.05 7.74 6.48
C LEU A 196 6.86 7.99 7.76
N ALA A 197 6.29 7.78 8.95
CA ALA A 197 6.92 8.00 10.24
C ALA A 197 8.18 7.13 10.45
N ARG A 198 8.17 5.88 9.96
CA ARG A 198 9.35 5.00 10.01
C ARG A 198 10.60 5.62 9.39
N VAL A 199 10.41 6.42 8.34
CA VAL A 199 11.50 7.11 7.65
C VAL A 199 11.65 8.55 8.16
N SER A 200 10.56 9.26 8.46
CA SER A 200 10.58 10.69 8.82
C SER A 200 11.11 10.96 10.23
N GLU A 201 10.74 10.16 11.22
CA GLU A 201 11.09 10.42 12.62
C GLU A 201 12.62 10.37 12.86
N PRO A 202 13.36 9.38 12.30
CA PRO A 202 14.83 9.40 12.34
C PRO A 202 15.48 10.59 11.61
N LEU A 203 14.74 11.29 10.73
CA LEU A 203 15.18 12.50 10.03
C LEU A 203 14.88 13.80 10.81
N GLY A 204 14.27 13.68 11.99
CA GLY A 204 14.05 14.80 12.90
C GLY A 204 12.73 15.54 12.74
N PHE A 205 11.77 14.99 11.99
CA PHE A 205 10.43 15.56 11.85
C PHE A 205 9.31 14.51 11.93
N GLY A 206 8.19 14.93 12.50
CA GLY A 206 7.05 14.07 12.79
C GLY A 206 6.03 14.02 11.65
N THR A 207 5.37 12.86 11.56
CA THR A 207 4.16 12.65 10.76
C THR A 207 2.99 12.39 11.71
N TYR A 208 1.89 13.15 11.58
CA TYR A 208 0.72 12.99 12.44
C TYR A 208 -0.53 12.59 11.65
N CYS A 209 -1.44 11.83 12.27
CA CYS A 209 -2.65 11.34 11.64
C CYS A 209 -3.92 12.00 12.23
N LEU A 210 -4.75 12.60 11.38
CA LEU A 210 -6.00 13.28 11.75
C LEU A 210 -7.21 12.57 11.15
N TYR A 211 -8.08 12.06 12.01
CA TYR A 211 -9.27 11.32 11.59
C TYR A 211 -10.44 11.42 12.57
N GLY A 212 -11.66 11.22 12.05
CA GLY A 212 -12.91 11.32 12.82
C GLY A 212 -13.12 10.22 13.88
N GLY A 213 -14.16 10.34 14.71
CA GLY A 213 -14.56 9.30 15.67
C GLY A 213 -13.73 9.21 16.96
N VAL A 214 -12.76 10.09 17.12
CA VAL A 214 -12.02 10.33 18.37
C VAL A 214 -12.06 11.84 18.70
N SER A 215 -11.73 12.21 19.94
CA SER A 215 -11.76 13.61 20.40
C SER A 215 -10.83 14.51 19.59
N LYS A 216 -11.36 15.65 19.10
CA LYS A 216 -10.56 16.69 18.41
C LYS A 216 -9.47 17.24 19.33
N SER A 217 -9.84 17.56 20.57
CA SER A 217 -8.94 18.15 21.56
C SER A 217 -7.80 17.22 21.94
N GLU A 218 -8.05 15.90 22.01
CA GLU A 218 -6.99 14.92 22.29
C GLU A 218 -6.01 14.80 21.12
N GLN A 219 -6.52 14.76 19.88
CA GLN A 219 -5.65 14.75 18.69
C GLN A 219 -4.77 16.00 18.61
N LEU A 220 -5.36 17.19 18.78
CA LEU A 220 -4.60 18.44 18.77
C LEU A 220 -3.55 18.48 19.89
N ARG A 221 -3.94 18.11 21.12
CA ARG A 221 -3.01 18.06 22.26
C ARG A 221 -1.89 17.07 22.04
N SER A 222 -2.19 15.91 21.46
CA SER A 222 -1.19 14.89 21.13
C SER A 222 -0.25 15.36 20.02
N MET A 223 -0.76 16.02 18.98
CA MET A 223 0.03 16.63 17.91
C MET A 223 0.96 17.72 18.45
N GLN A 224 0.46 18.62 19.29
CA GLN A 224 1.24 19.70 19.91
C GLN A 224 2.31 19.20 20.89
N LYS A 225 2.06 18.08 21.57
CA LYS A 225 3.01 17.44 22.49
C LYS A 225 3.98 16.48 21.80
N SER A 226 3.92 16.36 20.47
CA SER A 226 4.86 15.54 19.71
C SER A 226 6.29 15.98 20.03
N ALA A 227 7.18 15.00 20.25
CA ALA A 227 8.59 15.27 20.53
C ALA A 227 9.30 15.91 19.32
N LEU A 228 8.78 15.67 18.12
CA LEU A 228 9.28 16.21 16.85
C LEU A 228 8.27 17.21 16.26
N PRO A 229 8.75 18.26 15.56
CA PRO A 229 7.87 19.16 14.83
C PRO A 229 7.08 18.38 13.77
N VAL A 230 5.76 18.57 13.73
CA VAL A 230 4.89 17.89 12.78
C VAL A 230 4.88 18.65 11.47
N ASN A 231 5.64 18.15 10.48
CA ASN A 231 5.69 18.75 9.14
C ASN A 231 4.82 18.02 8.11
N ILE A 232 4.41 16.79 8.43
CA ILE A 232 3.54 15.98 7.59
C ILE A 232 2.25 15.66 8.35
N VAL A 233 1.12 15.97 7.72
CA VAL A 233 -0.20 15.56 8.19
C VAL A 233 -0.78 14.57 7.20
N VAL A 234 -1.23 13.43 7.72
CA VAL A 234 -2.04 12.46 7.00
C VAL A 234 -3.44 12.50 7.59
N GLY A 235 -4.51 12.52 6.80
CA GLY A 235 -5.83 12.56 7.41
C GLY A 235 -7.01 12.27 6.50
N THR A 236 -8.16 12.11 7.14
CA THR A 236 -9.45 11.95 6.45
C THR A 236 -10.10 13.32 6.24
N PRO A 237 -10.81 13.56 5.12
CA PRO A 237 -11.30 14.88 4.73
C PRO A 237 -12.03 15.63 5.83
N GLY A 238 -13.10 15.03 6.39
CA GLY A 238 -13.94 15.71 7.38
C GLY A 238 -13.17 16.20 8.60
N ARG A 239 -12.23 15.41 9.15
CA ARG A 239 -11.45 15.85 10.33
C ARG A 239 -10.43 16.94 9.98
N VAL A 240 -9.77 16.83 8.84
CA VAL A 240 -8.81 17.84 8.38
C VAL A 240 -9.52 19.17 8.14
N LEU A 241 -10.64 19.13 7.41
CA LEU A 241 -11.43 20.31 7.09
C LEU A 241 -12.02 20.97 8.34
N ASP A 242 -12.57 20.18 9.26
CA ASP A 242 -13.08 20.67 10.55
C ASP A 242 -12.01 21.48 11.30
N LEU A 243 -10.83 20.90 11.49
CA LEU A 243 -9.75 21.52 12.25
C LEU A 243 -9.16 22.74 11.53
N ALA A 244 -9.12 22.72 10.20
CA ALA A 244 -8.68 23.85 9.39
C ALA A 244 -9.67 25.02 9.47
N ARG A 245 -10.98 24.76 9.37
CA ARG A 245 -12.04 25.79 9.52
C ARG A 245 -12.05 26.40 10.91
N GLU A 246 -11.78 25.60 11.94
CA GLU A 246 -11.66 26.06 13.33
C GLU A 246 -10.36 26.87 13.59
N GLY A 247 -9.43 26.94 12.63
CA GLY A 247 -8.12 27.58 12.81
C GLY A 247 -7.16 26.81 13.71
N SER A 248 -7.50 25.58 14.09
CA SER A 248 -6.67 24.71 14.93
C SER A 248 -5.60 23.95 14.14
N LEU A 249 -5.76 23.87 12.81
CA LEU A 249 -4.79 23.32 11.87
C LEU A 249 -4.52 24.35 10.77
N ASP A 250 -3.30 24.86 10.72
CA ASP A 250 -2.89 25.79 9.66
C ASP A 250 -2.40 25.02 8.43
N LEU A 251 -3.08 25.21 7.30
CA LEU A 251 -2.78 24.60 6.01
C LEU A 251 -2.09 25.57 5.03
N SER A 252 -1.90 26.83 5.41
CA SER A 252 -1.38 27.90 4.52
C SER A 252 0.06 27.68 4.03
N HIS A 253 0.79 26.75 4.68
CA HIS A 253 2.16 26.37 4.32
C HIS A 253 2.27 25.03 3.59
N VAL A 254 1.14 24.37 3.33
CA VAL A 254 1.11 23.11 2.59
C VAL A 254 1.44 23.38 1.12
N SER A 255 2.63 22.95 0.71
CA SER A 255 3.17 23.07 -0.66
C SER A 255 3.31 21.72 -1.35
N PHE A 256 3.02 20.62 -0.66
CA PHE A 256 2.96 19.29 -1.22
C PHE A 256 1.65 18.61 -0.78
N LEU A 257 0.80 18.29 -1.74
CA LEU A 257 -0.50 17.67 -1.52
C LEU A 257 -0.56 16.31 -2.22
N THR A 258 -1.01 15.29 -1.49
CA THR A 258 -1.30 13.98 -2.06
C THR A 258 -2.75 13.58 -1.77
N LEU A 259 -3.47 13.16 -2.82
CA LEU A 259 -4.73 12.44 -2.68
C LEU A 259 -4.47 10.94 -2.93
N ASP A 260 -4.60 10.11 -1.91
CA ASP A 260 -4.51 8.65 -2.02
C ASP A 260 -5.90 8.04 -2.20
N GLU A 261 -6.02 7.00 -3.03
CA GLU A 261 -7.30 6.48 -3.57
C GLU A 261 -8.15 7.62 -4.19
N ALA A 262 -7.52 8.41 -5.07
CA ALA A 262 -8.03 9.70 -5.55
C ALA A 262 -9.35 9.63 -6.32
N ASP A 263 -9.63 8.54 -7.03
CA ASP A 263 -10.94 8.26 -7.64
C ASP A 263 -12.08 8.33 -6.61
N ARG A 264 -11.86 7.74 -5.44
CA ARG A 264 -12.82 7.80 -4.34
C ARG A 264 -12.88 9.17 -3.68
N MET A 265 -11.74 9.84 -3.54
CA MET A 265 -11.68 11.19 -2.96
C MET A 265 -12.42 12.23 -3.81
N LEU A 266 -12.53 11.96 -5.11
CA LEU A 266 -13.17 12.83 -6.09
C LEU A 266 -14.62 12.41 -6.40
N ASP A 267 -15.14 11.38 -5.72
CA ASP A 267 -16.56 11.07 -5.74
C ASP A 267 -17.40 12.14 -5.04
N LYS A 268 -18.68 12.23 -5.41
CA LYS A 268 -19.68 13.17 -4.87
C LYS A 268 -19.70 13.33 -3.34
N GLY A 269 -19.35 12.28 -2.59
CA GLY A 269 -19.37 12.30 -1.13
C GLY A 269 -18.20 13.04 -0.49
N PHE A 270 -17.03 13.09 -1.15
CA PHE A 270 -15.81 13.68 -0.61
C PHE A 270 -15.38 14.94 -1.36
N GLU A 271 -15.74 15.08 -2.63
CA GLU A 271 -15.32 16.19 -3.49
C GLU A 271 -15.51 17.58 -2.88
N PRO A 272 -16.65 17.91 -2.22
CA PRO A 272 -16.84 19.25 -1.65
C PRO A 272 -15.84 19.54 -0.52
N ASP A 273 -15.56 18.53 0.32
CA ASP A 273 -14.60 18.67 1.41
C ASP A 273 -13.18 18.80 0.86
N ILE A 274 -12.84 18.03 -0.18
CA ILE A 274 -11.53 18.10 -0.83
C ILE A 274 -11.30 19.46 -1.47
N ARG A 275 -12.28 19.98 -2.20
CA ARG A 275 -12.21 21.32 -2.78
C ARG A 275 -11.97 22.38 -1.70
N ALA A 276 -12.67 22.28 -0.57
CA ALA A 276 -12.51 23.22 0.54
C ALA A 276 -11.12 23.12 1.21
N ILE A 277 -10.59 21.91 1.40
CA ILE A 277 -9.24 21.69 1.95
C ILE A 277 -8.19 22.29 1.00
N ILE A 278 -8.27 21.97 -0.30
CA ILE A 278 -7.32 22.45 -1.32
C ILE A 278 -7.28 23.98 -1.37
N ALA A 279 -8.43 24.64 -1.22
CA ALA A 279 -8.52 26.10 -1.18
C ALA A 279 -7.84 26.74 0.04
N MET A 280 -7.54 25.97 1.09
CA MET A 280 -6.83 26.43 2.30
C MET A 280 -5.31 26.19 2.24
N THR A 281 -4.82 25.56 1.17
CA THR A 281 -3.39 25.29 0.92
C THR A 281 -2.79 26.30 -0.06
N ILE A 282 -1.46 26.28 -0.23
CA ILE A 282 -0.78 27.08 -1.26
C ILE A 282 -1.41 26.75 -2.63
N SER A 283 -1.65 27.76 -3.46
CA SER A 283 -2.28 27.51 -4.76
C SER A 283 -1.33 26.80 -5.73
N ASN A 284 -1.86 26.11 -6.75
CA ASN A 284 -1.02 25.53 -7.81
C ASN A 284 -0.23 26.60 -8.58
N GLN A 285 -0.75 27.84 -8.65
CA GLN A 285 -0.05 28.95 -9.30
C GLN A 285 1.17 29.40 -8.50
N GLU A 286 1.10 29.31 -7.17
CA GLU A 286 2.20 29.60 -6.24
C GLU A 286 3.18 28.43 -6.07
N GLY A 287 3.00 27.34 -6.82
CA GLY A 287 3.95 26.22 -6.85
C GLY A 287 3.65 25.08 -5.87
N ARG A 288 2.39 24.91 -5.43
CA ARG A 288 1.99 23.66 -4.77
C ARG A 288 2.17 22.47 -5.73
N ARG A 289 2.87 21.45 -5.26
CA ARG A 289 3.04 20.16 -5.92
C ARG A 289 1.85 19.27 -5.56
N THR A 290 1.07 18.84 -6.53
CA THR A 290 -0.11 17.99 -6.32
C THR A 290 0.11 16.61 -6.94
N SER A 291 -0.19 15.58 -6.16
CA SER A 291 -0.11 14.20 -6.62
C SER A 291 -1.38 13.43 -6.31
N MET A 292 -1.83 12.61 -7.26
CA MET A 292 -3.02 11.78 -7.11
C MET A 292 -2.65 10.34 -7.41
N PHE A 293 -3.04 9.42 -6.53
CA PHE A 293 -2.74 8.00 -6.66
C PHE A 293 -4.01 7.19 -6.55
N SER A 294 -4.21 6.24 -7.47
CA SER A 294 -5.31 5.28 -7.38
C SER A 294 -5.01 3.97 -8.13
N ALA A 295 -5.80 2.94 -7.87
CA ALA A 295 -5.85 1.73 -8.70
C ALA A 295 -6.77 1.87 -9.91
N THR A 296 -7.75 2.78 -9.87
CA THR A 296 -8.67 3.03 -10.99
C THR A 296 -8.68 4.51 -11.35
N TRP A 297 -8.87 4.84 -12.63
CA TRP A 297 -8.84 6.23 -13.09
C TRP A 297 -9.88 6.52 -14.19
N PRO A 298 -11.18 6.45 -13.84
CA PRO A 298 -12.25 6.58 -14.82
C PRO A 298 -12.34 8.01 -15.40
N PRO A 299 -12.86 8.20 -16.63
CA PRO A 299 -12.94 9.51 -17.28
C PRO A 299 -13.66 10.60 -16.45
N ALA A 300 -14.68 10.22 -15.69
CA ALA A 300 -15.42 11.13 -14.81
C ALA A 300 -14.54 11.79 -13.74
N VAL A 301 -13.53 11.07 -13.25
CA VAL A 301 -12.57 11.56 -12.24
C VAL A 301 -11.49 12.41 -12.90
N ARG A 302 -11.08 12.08 -14.14
CA ARG A 302 -10.02 12.78 -14.89
C ARG A 302 -10.29 14.28 -15.01
N GLY A 303 -11.46 14.65 -15.52
CA GLY A 303 -11.80 16.07 -15.73
C GLY A 303 -11.89 16.87 -14.44
N LEU A 304 -12.30 16.24 -13.33
CA LEU A 304 -12.33 16.89 -12.02
C LEU A 304 -10.91 17.04 -11.43
N ALA A 305 -10.07 16.00 -11.56
CA ALA A 305 -8.69 16.02 -11.09
C ALA A 305 -7.87 17.15 -11.73
N GLU A 306 -8.06 17.39 -13.03
CA GLU A 306 -7.40 18.49 -13.76
C GLU A 306 -7.66 19.87 -13.14
N THR A 307 -8.82 20.09 -12.51
CA THR A 307 -9.13 21.36 -11.83
C THR A 307 -8.29 21.61 -10.57
N PHE A 308 -7.64 20.56 -10.04
CA PHE A 308 -6.85 20.61 -8.81
C PHE A 308 -5.35 20.52 -9.05
N MET A 309 -4.89 20.39 -10.30
CA MET A 309 -3.50 20.16 -10.67
C MET A 309 -3.01 21.21 -11.68
N LYS A 310 -1.70 21.26 -11.92
CA LYS A 310 -1.07 22.08 -12.96
C LYS A 310 -0.21 21.19 -13.86
N ASP A 311 -0.58 21.10 -15.12
CA ASP A 311 0.14 20.34 -16.17
C ASP A 311 0.59 18.94 -15.69
N PRO A 312 -0.33 18.10 -15.18
CA PRO A 312 0.05 16.84 -14.55
C PRO A 312 0.56 15.83 -15.58
N ILE A 313 1.62 15.11 -15.23
CA ILE A 313 2.06 13.92 -15.97
C ILE A 313 1.24 12.72 -15.47
N ARG A 314 0.67 11.93 -16.37
CA ARG A 314 -0.04 10.69 -15.99
C ARG A 314 0.87 9.48 -16.21
N VAL A 315 1.00 8.66 -15.18
CA VAL A 315 1.73 7.39 -15.22
C VAL A 315 0.75 6.27 -14.94
N THR A 316 0.52 5.41 -15.94
CA THR A 316 -0.32 4.22 -15.83
C THR A 316 0.54 2.97 -15.94
N VAL A 317 0.52 2.14 -14.92
CA VAL A 317 1.17 0.82 -14.93
C VAL A 317 0.13 -0.25 -15.21
N GLY A 318 0.20 -0.88 -16.38
CA GLY A 318 -0.80 -1.82 -16.89
C GLY A 318 -1.74 -1.17 -17.90
N SER A 319 -2.98 -1.65 -17.97
CA SER A 319 -3.99 -1.10 -18.89
C SER A 319 -4.55 0.23 -18.37
N ASP A 320 -4.82 1.18 -19.28
CA ASP A 320 -5.58 2.41 -18.97
C ASP A 320 -7.08 2.11 -18.72
N GLU A 321 -7.51 0.90 -19.08
CA GLU A 321 -8.83 0.37 -18.79
C GLU A 321 -8.84 -0.35 -17.43
N LEU A 322 -10.00 -0.38 -16.75
CA LEU A 322 -10.21 -1.03 -15.45
C LEU A 322 -9.61 -2.44 -15.38
N SER A 323 -8.35 -2.55 -14.95
CA SER A 323 -7.65 -3.84 -14.89
C SER A 323 -7.47 -4.31 -13.46
N ALA A 324 -7.99 -5.51 -13.17
CA ALA A 324 -7.68 -6.22 -11.94
C ALA A 324 -6.23 -6.73 -11.93
N ASN A 325 -5.68 -6.93 -10.73
CA ASN A 325 -4.36 -7.54 -10.56
C ASN A 325 -4.34 -8.96 -11.18
N ARG A 326 -3.50 -9.17 -12.19
CA ARG A 326 -3.40 -10.42 -12.96
C ARG A 326 -2.91 -11.62 -12.13
N LYS A 327 -2.32 -11.38 -10.95
CA LYS A 327 -1.85 -12.43 -10.02
C LYS A 327 -2.97 -12.98 -9.14
N VAL A 328 -4.17 -12.42 -9.24
CA VAL A 328 -5.35 -12.90 -8.54
C VAL A 328 -6.15 -13.80 -9.47
N SER A 329 -6.24 -15.08 -9.13
CA SER A 329 -7.15 -16.03 -9.78
C SER A 329 -8.58 -15.64 -9.42
N GLN A 330 -9.41 -15.34 -10.40
CA GLN A 330 -10.78 -14.87 -10.21
C GLN A 330 -11.77 -15.97 -10.61
N GLU A 331 -12.61 -16.38 -9.67
CA GLU A 331 -13.69 -17.34 -9.86
C GLU A 331 -15.02 -16.67 -9.55
N VAL A 332 -15.98 -16.82 -10.46
CA VAL A 332 -17.33 -16.26 -10.32
C VAL A 332 -18.33 -17.41 -10.31
N GLU A 333 -19.11 -17.50 -9.24
CA GLU A 333 -20.23 -18.44 -9.12
C GLU A 333 -21.55 -17.69 -9.27
N VAL A 334 -22.26 -17.97 -10.36
CA VAL A 334 -23.60 -17.42 -10.59
C VAL A 334 -24.62 -18.25 -9.79
N LEU A 335 -25.28 -17.62 -8.83
CA LEU A 335 -26.28 -18.24 -7.97
C LEU A 335 -27.68 -17.78 -8.39
N GLN A 336 -28.58 -18.74 -8.61
CA GLN A 336 -29.98 -18.44 -8.96
C GLN A 336 -30.78 -17.90 -7.77
N ASP A 337 -30.43 -18.35 -6.56
CA ASP A 337 -31.07 -17.93 -5.32
C ASP A 337 -30.02 -17.44 -4.31
N GLY A 338 -30.25 -16.24 -3.77
CA GLY A 338 -29.41 -15.64 -2.72
C GLY A 338 -29.35 -16.48 -1.44
N TYR A 339 -30.36 -17.31 -1.16
CA TYR A 339 -30.33 -18.24 -0.02
C TYR A 339 -29.22 -19.30 -0.16
N GLU A 340 -28.73 -19.58 -1.37
CA GLU A 340 -27.64 -20.53 -1.57
C GLU A 340 -26.27 -20.01 -1.09
N LYS A 341 -26.11 -18.68 -0.93
CA LYS A 341 -24.83 -18.06 -0.57
C LYS A 341 -24.23 -18.65 0.71
N GLU A 342 -25.04 -18.89 1.74
CA GLU A 342 -24.58 -19.50 2.99
C GLU A 342 -24.06 -20.93 2.78
N ARG A 343 -24.83 -21.76 2.06
CA ARG A 343 -24.45 -23.14 1.75
C ARG A 343 -23.14 -23.18 0.96
N ARG A 344 -23.03 -22.33 -0.07
CA ARG A 344 -21.84 -22.23 -0.93
C ARG A 344 -20.62 -21.75 -0.17
N LEU A 345 -20.77 -20.72 0.68
CA LEU A 345 -19.69 -20.26 1.55
C LEU A 345 -19.16 -21.39 2.45
N ASN A 346 -20.05 -22.14 3.11
CA ASN A 346 -19.65 -23.27 3.96
C ASN A 346 -18.93 -24.37 3.16
N SER A 347 -19.45 -24.72 1.98
CA SER A 347 -18.81 -25.70 1.09
C SER A 347 -17.41 -25.26 0.68
N PHE A 348 -17.23 -23.99 0.31
CA PHE A 348 -15.93 -23.43 -0.05
C PHE A 348 -14.96 -23.46 1.13
N LEU A 349 -15.38 -22.97 2.31
CA LEU A 349 -14.54 -22.96 3.51
C LEU A 349 -14.14 -24.36 3.99
N ARG A 350 -15.00 -25.37 3.76
CA ARG A 350 -14.67 -26.77 4.02
C ARG A 350 -13.66 -27.31 3.01
N ALA A 351 -13.84 -27.00 1.73
CA ALA A 351 -12.93 -27.42 0.67
C ALA A 351 -11.53 -26.79 0.83
N SER A 352 -11.45 -25.55 1.33
CA SER A 352 -10.19 -24.89 1.68
C SER A 352 -9.63 -25.31 3.04
N ASN A 353 -10.30 -26.24 3.75
CA ASN A 353 -9.92 -26.72 5.08
C ASN A 353 -9.70 -25.58 6.09
N ALA A 354 -10.51 -24.52 6.01
CA ALA A 354 -10.32 -23.28 6.77
C ALA A 354 -10.45 -23.46 8.30
N LEU A 355 -10.98 -24.58 8.79
CA LEU A 355 -10.98 -24.91 10.24
C LEU A 355 -9.59 -25.32 10.76
N LYS A 356 -8.70 -25.81 9.89
CA LYS A 356 -7.37 -26.30 10.25
C LYS A 356 -6.25 -25.50 9.59
N SER A 357 -6.57 -24.74 8.54
CA SER A 357 -5.62 -23.88 7.87
C SER A 357 -5.40 -22.59 8.66
N SER A 358 -4.18 -22.06 8.58
CA SER A 358 -3.86 -20.70 9.01
C SER A 358 -4.00 -19.68 7.88
N ASP A 359 -4.54 -20.09 6.72
CA ASP A 359 -4.78 -19.21 5.59
C ASP A 359 -5.79 -18.14 5.97
N LYS A 360 -5.45 -16.89 5.69
CA LYS A 360 -6.28 -15.73 5.96
C LYS A 360 -7.29 -15.56 4.83
N ILE A 361 -8.57 -15.56 5.19
CA ILE A 361 -9.70 -15.42 4.28
C ILE A 361 -10.47 -14.15 4.63
N LEU A 362 -10.60 -13.25 3.65
CA LEU A 362 -11.37 -12.02 3.78
C LEU A 362 -12.69 -12.14 3.04
N ILE A 363 -13.80 -11.96 3.75
CA ILE A 363 -15.16 -12.12 3.24
C ILE A 363 -15.84 -10.76 3.20
N PHE A 364 -16.15 -10.26 2.01
CA PHE A 364 -16.85 -8.99 1.83
C PHE A 364 -18.37 -9.18 1.77
N ALA A 365 -19.05 -8.44 2.64
CA ALA A 365 -20.50 -8.25 2.63
C ALA A 365 -20.83 -6.78 2.34
N LEU A 366 -21.96 -6.52 1.70
CA LEU A 366 -22.30 -5.14 1.31
C LEU A 366 -22.84 -4.34 2.51
N TYR A 367 -23.73 -4.97 3.30
CA TYR A 367 -24.44 -4.30 4.38
C TYR A 367 -23.92 -4.69 5.76
N LYS A 368 -23.90 -3.75 6.71
CA LYS A 368 -23.46 -3.99 8.09
C LYS A 368 -24.22 -5.11 8.81
N LYS A 369 -25.55 -5.18 8.63
CA LYS A 369 -26.39 -6.27 9.19
C LYS A 369 -26.06 -7.62 8.55
N GLU A 370 -25.73 -7.62 7.25
CA GLU A 370 -25.31 -8.83 6.55
C GLU A 370 -23.94 -9.31 7.05
N ALA A 371 -22.97 -8.41 7.17
CA ALA A 371 -21.65 -8.72 7.73
C ALA A 371 -21.77 -9.38 9.11
N GLN A 372 -22.59 -8.81 9.99
CA GLN A 372 -22.83 -9.37 11.33
C GLN A 372 -23.55 -10.72 11.29
N ARG A 373 -24.54 -10.90 10.40
CA ARG A 373 -25.22 -12.20 10.23
C ARG A 373 -24.26 -13.28 9.74
N VAL A 374 -23.41 -12.97 8.77
CA VAL A 374 -22.41 -13.90 8.22
C VAL A 374 -21.38 -14.27 9.28
N GLU A 375 -20.84 -13.28 10.01
CA GLU A 375 -19.92 -13.51 11.15
C GLU A 375 -20.53 -14.46 12.20
N ASN A 376 -21.75 -14.18 12.66
CA ASN A 376 -22.44 -15.02 13.66
C ASN A 376 -22.70 -16.44 13.14
N THR A 377 -22.98 -16.59 11.85
CA THR A 377 -23.22 -17.90 11.23
C THR A 377 -21.93 -18.70 11.13
N LEU A 378 -20.83 -18.07 10.73
CA LEU A 378 -19.50 -18.69 10.70
C LEU A 378 -19.05 -19.12 12.11
N ARG A 379 -19.28 -18.29 13.14
CA ARG A 379 -19.02 -18.68 14.54
C ARG A 379 -19.82 -19.90 14.96
N ARG A 380 -21.11 -19.96 14.61
CA ARG A 380 -21.96 -21.14 14.90
C ARG A 380 -21.48 -22.42 14.21
N TRP A 381 -20.85 -22.30 13.05
CA TRP A 381 -20.21 -23.44 12.36
C TRP A 381 -18.83 -23.80 12.92
N GLY A 382 -18.33 -23.07 13.93
CA GLY A 382 -17.08 -23.36 14.63
C GLY A 382 -15.85 -22.66 14.04
N TYR A 383 -16.01 -21.70 13.13
CA TYR A 383 -14.89 -20.93 12.59
C TYR A 383 -14.46 -19.80 13.54
N ASN A 384 -13.14 -19.61 13.65
CA ASN A 384 -12.56 -18.44 14.29
C ASN A 384 -12.64 -17.25 13.33
N VAL A 385 -13.55 -16.31 13.63
CA VAL A 385 -13.88 -15.19 12.75
C VAL A 385 -14.10 -13.90 13.53
N SER A 386 -13.62 -12.81 12.94
CA SER A 386 -13.87 -11.44 13.38
C SER A 386 -14.72 -10.70 12.34
N GLY A 387 -15.47 -9.68 12.77
CA GLY A 387 -16.24 -8.80 11.90
C GLY A 387 -15.69 -7.37 11.91
N ILE A 388 -15.77 -6.66 10.79
CA ILE A 388 -15.49 -5.23 10.71
C ILE A 388 -16.55 -4.48 9.88
N HIS A 389 -17.33 -3.64 10.56
CA HIS A 389 -18.41 -2.86 9.96
C HIS A 389 -18.65 -1.53 10.68
N GLY A 390 -19.46 -0.64 10.08
CA GLY A 390 -19.66 0.73 10.56
C GLY A 390 -20.29 0.87 11.96
N ASP A 391 -21.00 -0.14 12.46
CA ASP A 391 -21.57 -0.11 13.82
C ASP A 391 -20.56 -0.43 14.94
N LEU A 392 -19.35 -0.90 14.59
CA LEU A 392 -18.28 -1.09 15.58
C LEU A 392 -17.62 0.25 15.90
N ASN A 393 -17.31 0.45 17.18
CA ASN A 393 -16.48 1.59 17.57
C ASN A 393 -15.04 1.41 17.03
N GLN A 394 -14.24 2.49 17.03
CA GLN A 394 -12.90 2.45 16.44
C GLN A 394 -11.96 1.47 17.15
N HIS A 395 -12.07 1.35 18.47
CA HIS A 395 -11.24 0.45 19.26
C HIS A 395 -11.49 -1.01 18.87
N ASP A 396 -12.75 -1.40 18.73
CA ASP A 396 -13.14 -2.76 18.35
C ASP A 396 -12.78 -3.08 16.90
N ARG A 397 -12.85 -2.09 16.01
CA ARG A 397 -12.38 -2.22 14.62
C ARG A 397 -10.88 -2.50 14.57
N ILE A 398 -10.07 -1.80 15.38
CA ILE A 398 -8.62 -2.02 15.47
C ILE A 398 -8.34 -3.40 16.06
N ALA A 399 -9.00 -3.76 17.17
CA ALA A 399 -8.81 -5.06 17.81
C ALA A 399 -9.13 -6.23 16.86
N SER A 400 -10.25 -6.15 16.13
CA SER A 400 -10.67 -7.16 15.15
C SER A 400 -9.64 -7.30 14.01
N LEU A 401 -9.10 -6.17 13.55
CA LEU A 401 -8.07 -6.17 12.51
C LEU A 401 -6.74 -6.75 13.00
N GLU A 402 -6.32 -6.42 14.23
CA GLU A 402 -5.09 -6.97 14.80
C GLU A 402 -5.21 -8.47 15.07
N ALA A 403 -6.37 -8.95 15.54
CA ALA A 403 -6.66 -10.38 15.68
C ALA A 403 -6.62 -11.11 14.32
N PHE A 404 -7.03 -10.44 13.24
CA PHE A 404 -6.90 -10.99 11.89
C PHE A 404 -5.45 -11.00 11.40
N LYS A 405 -4.72 -9.90 11.61
CA LYS A 405 -3.31 -9.76 11.21
C LYS A 405 -2.43 -10.81 11.89
N SER A 406 -2.62 -11.01 13.20
CA SER A 406 -1.88 -11.98 14.02
C SER A 406 -2.18 -13.44 13.67
N GLY A 407 -3.31 -13.69 12.98
CA GLY A 407 -3.79 -15.03 12.66
C GLY A 407 -4.62 -15.68 13.78
N GLU A 408 -4.91 -14.95 14.87
CA GLU A 408 -5.82 -15.40 15.93
C GLU A 408 -7.22 -15.71 15.36
N THR A 409 -7.69 -14.85 14.46
CA THR A 409 -8.88 -15.09 13.65
C THR A 409 -8.50 -15.16 12.17
N PRO A 410 -8.41 -16.35 11.55
CA PRO A 410 -8.06 -16.49 10.14
C PRO A 410 -9.15 -16.02 9.18
N LEU A 411 -10.39 -15.82 9.66
CA LEU A 411 -11.48 -15.27 8.85
C LEU A 411 -11.82 -13.84 9.32
N LEU A 412 -12.01 -12.93 8.36
CA LEU A 412 -12.52 -11.58 8.61
C LEU A 412 -13.71 -11.31 7.69
N VAL A 413 -14.86 -10.98 8.27
CA VAL A 413 -16.02 -10.50 7.53
C VAL A 413 -16.02 -8.98 7.54
N ALA A 414 -16.06 -8.34 6.37
CA ALA A 414 -15.92 -6.90 6.26
C ALA A 414 -16.95 -6.26 5.33
N THR A 415 -17.34 -5.03 5.66
CA THR A 415 -17.99 -4.13 4.69
C THR A 415 -16.95 -3.29 3.95
N ASP A 416 -17.27 -2.86 2.73
CA ASP A 416 -16.40 -1.98 1.93
C ASP A 416 -15.91 -0.77 2.71
N VAL A 417 -16.83 -0.07 3.37
CA VAL A 417 -16.52 1.14 4.16
C VAL A 417 -15.51 0.84 5.26
N ALA A 418 -15.58 -0.36 5.85
CA ALA A 418 -14.74 -0.75 6.97
C ALA A 418 -13.40 -1.37 6.55
N ALA A 419 -13.30 -1.98 5.36
CA ALA A 419 -12.10 -2.66 4.87
C ALA A 419 -11.30 -1.89 3.79
N ARG A 420 -11.88 -0.84 3.19
CA ARG A 420 -11.16 0.00 2.23
C ARG A 420 -10.02 0.74 2.92
N GLY A 421 -8.85 0.69 2.29
CA GLY A 421 -7.66 1.33 2.83
C GLY A 421 -7.00 0.60 4.01
N LEU A 422 -7.49 -0.59 4.40
CA LEU A 422 -6.76 -1.44 5.32
C LEU A 422 -5.54 -2.08 4.63
N ASP A 423 -4.37 -1.97 5.24
CA ASP A 423 -3.32 -2.97 5.03
C ASP A 423 -3.76 -4.26 5.70
N ILE A 424 -4.25 -5.16 4.87
CA ILE A 424 -4.51 -6.52 5.28
C ILE A 424 -3.33 -7.31 4.74
N PRO A 425 -2.27 -7.53 5.54
CA PRO A 425 -1.06 -8.16 5.06
C PRO A 425 -1.33 -9.62 4.76
N ASN A 426 -1.07 -9.99 3.50
CA ASN A 426 -1.04 -11.38 3.03
C ASN A 426 -2.33 -12.14 3.35
N VAL A 427 -3.44 -11.78 2.68
CA VAL A 427 -4.60 -12.68 2.57
C VAL A 427 -4.41 -13.60 1.38
N GLU A 428 -4.65 -14.88 1.60
CA GLU A 428 -4.58 -15.93 0.60
C GLU A 428 -5.83 -15.94 -0.27
N GLN A 429 -6.99 -15.64 0.33
CA GLN A 429 -8.29 -15.73 -0.33
C GLN A 429 -9.19 -14.53 0.00
N VAL A 430 -9.86 -14.02 -1.04
CA VAL A 430 -10.93 -13.02 -0.92
C VAL A 430 -12.23 -13.65 -1.39
N ILE A 431 -13.31 -13.44 -0.65
CA ILE A 431 -14.66 -13.90 -1.01
C ILE A 431 -15.58 -12.69 -1.08
N ASN A 432 -16.13 -12.39 -2.25
CA ASN A 432 -17.23 -11.46 -2.40
C ASN A 432 -18.54 -12.21 -2.13
N TYR A 433 -19.00 -12.20 -0.87
CA TYR A 433 -20.26 -12.84 -0.48
C TYR A 433 -21.46 -12.14 -1.12
N THR A 434 -21.38 -10.81 -1.23
CA THR A 434 -22.31 -9.98 -1.99
C THR A 434 -21.50 -9.09 -2.92
N PHE A 435 -21.92 -8.98 -4.18
CA PHE A 435 -21.23 -8.16 -5.17
C PHE A 435 -21.20 -6.68 -4.71
N PRO A 436 -20.11 -5.93 -4.97
CA PRO A 436 -20.04 -4.52 -4.61
C PRO A 436 -20.96 -3.64 -5.47
N LEU A 437 -21.15 -2.39 -5.05
CA LEU A 437 -21.97 -1.41 -5.78
C LEU A 437 -21.36 -0.95 -7.11
N THR A 438 -20.06 -1.14 -7.29
CA THR A 438 -19.31 -0.68 -8.45
C THR A 438 -18.23 -1.68 -8.83
N ILE A 439 -17.81 -1.69 -10.10
CA ILE A 439 -16.73 -2.55 -10.56
C ILE A 439 -15.36 -2.10 -10.04
N GLU A 440 -15.20 -0.80 -9.79
CA GLU A 440 -14.03 -0.22 -9.15
C GLU A 440 -13.85 -0.87 -7.76
N ASP A 441 -14.92 -0.92 -6.97
CA ASP A 441 -14.93 -1.56 -5.66
C ASP A 441 -14.60 -3.06 -5.74
N TYR A 442 -15.08 -3.75 -6.77
CA TYR A 442 -14.72 -5.15 -7.02
C TYR A 442 -13.21 -5.32 -7.16
N ILE A 443 -12.57 -4.49 -7.99
CA ILE A 443 -11.11 -4.50 -8.18
C ILE A 443 -10.37 -4.23 -6.86
N HIS A 444 -10.82 -3.25 -6.07
CA HIS A 444 -10.21 -2.95 -4.77
C HIS A 444 -10.37 -4.06 -3.73
N ARG A 445 -11.50 -4.79 -3.76
CA ARG A 445 -11.76 -5.94 -2.88
C ARG A 445 -10.84 -7.11 -3.21
N ILE A 446 -10.79 -7.54 -4.48
CA ILE A 446 -9.93 -8.66 -4.87
C ILE A 446 -8.44 -8.32 -4.77
N GLY A 447 -8.08 -7.05 -4.92
CA GLY A 447 -6.73 -6.52 -4.69
C GLY A 447 -6.24 -6.53 -3.23
N ARG A 448 -7.05 -7.06 -2.30
CA ARG A 448 -6.56 -7.37 -0.94
C ARG A 448 -5.64 -8.59 -0.95
N THR A 449 -5.83 -9.54 -1.87
CA THR A 449 -4.92 -10.67 -2.09
C THR A 449 -3.94 -10.38 -3.24
N GLY A 450 -2.97 -11.27 -3.50
CA GLY A 450 -2.00 -11.12 -4.60
C GLY A 450 -0.96 -9.99 -4.39
N ARG A 451 -0.71 -9.58 -3.15
CA ARG A 451 0.22 -8.48 -2.80
C ARG A 451 1.67 -8.95 -2.66
N GLY A 452 2.61 -8.01 -2.82
CA GLY A 452 4.04 -8.25 -2.52
C GLY A 452 4.70 -9.35 -3.37
N GLY A 453 4.20 -9.57 -4.59
CA GLY A 453 4.71 -10.61 -5.50
C GLY A 453 4.08 -12.00 -5.33
N LYS A 454 3.17 -12.19 -4.37
CA LYS A 454 2.42 -13.45 -4.19
C LYS A 454 1.24 -13.55 -5.15
N THR A 455 0.75 -14.76 -5.36
CA THR A 455 -0.54 -15.03 -6.02
C THR A 455 -1.68 -15.04 -5.02
N GLY A 456 -2.90 -14.78 -5.48
CA GLY A 456 -4.10 -14.77 -4.66
C GLY A 456 -5.28 -15.46 -5.32
N LYS A 457 -6.33 -15.79 -4.55
CA LYS A 457 -7.61 -16.28 -5.08
C LYS A 457 -8.76 -15.38 -4.68
N ALA A 458 -9.66 -15.09 -5.61
CA ALA A 458 -10.88 -14.35 -5.37
C ALA A 458 -12.09 -15.16 -5.85
N LEU A 459 -13.00 -15.49 -4.93
CA LEU A 459 -14.30 -16.11 -5.22
C LEU A 459 -15.38 -15.05 -5.15
N THR A 460 -16.29 -15.02 -6.11
CA THR A 460 -17.39 -14.04 -6.15
C THR A 460 -18.72 -14.72 -6.37
N PHE A 461 -19.66 -14.51 -5.45
CA PHE A 461 -21.05 -14.87 -5.67
C PHE A 461 -21.74 -13.76 -6.46
N PHE A 462 -22.36 -14.13 -7.57
CA PHE A 462 -23.06 -13.22 -8.48
C PHE A 462 -24.52 -13.66 -8.62
N THR A 463 -25.49 -12.76 -8.45
CA THR A 463 -26.93 -13.07 -8.54
C THR A 463 -27.64 -12.18 -9.57
N ASP A 464 -28.95 -12.39 -9.77
CA ASP A 464 -29.75 -11.51 -10.67
C ASP A 464 -29.81 -10.06 -10.18
N GLU A 465 -29.63 -9.81 -8.89
CA GLU A 465 -29.56 -8.46 -8.33
C GLU A 465 -28.34 -7.68 -8.87
N ASP A 466 -27.28 -8.41 -9.21
CA ASP A 466 -25.99 -7.85 -9.65
C ASP A 466 -25.94 -7.62 -11.17
N LYS A 467 -27.00 -7.99 -11.92
CA LYS A 467 -27.02 -8.02 -13.40
C LYS A 467 -26.63 -6.72 -14.07
N ALA A 468 -26.83 -5.57 -13.40
CA ALA A 468 -26.41 -4.26 -13.91
C ALA A 468 -24.90 -4.15 -14.09
N HIS A 469 -24.11 -4.95 -13.37
CA HIS A 469 -22.65 -4.95 -13.41
C HIS A 469 -22.05 -6.07 -14.27
N ALA A 470 -22.88 -6.94 -14.86
CA ALA A 470 -22.42 -8.11 -15.61
C ALA A 470 -21.48 -7.75 -16.77
N GLY A 471 -21.84 -6.74 -17.58
CA GLY A 471 -21.01 -6.26 -18.68
C GLY A 471 -19.63 -5.76 -18.23
N GLU A 472 -19.56 -4.98 -17.16
CA GLU A 472 -18.31 -4.48 -16.59
C GLU A 472 -17.46 -5.62 -16.01
N LEU A 473 -18.07 -6.56 -15.28
CA LEU A 473 -17.38 -7.72 -14.71
C LEU A 473 -16.80 -8.64 -15.78
N ILE A 474 -17.57 -8.96 -16.82
CA ILE A 474 -17.10 -9.82 -17.93
C ILE A 474 -15.88 -9.19 -18.61
N ARG A 475 -15.87 -7.86 -18.77
CA ARG A 475 -14.72 -7.14 -19.32
C ARG A 475 -13.50 -7.30 -18.42
N VAL A 476 -13.63 -7.03 -17.12
CA VAL A 476 -12.52 -7.18 -16.15
C VAL A 476 -11.95 -8.59 -16.15
N LEU A 477 -12.79 -9.62 -16.20
CA LEU A 477 -12.34 -11.02 -16.27
C LEU A 477 -11.57 -11.30 -17.56
N LYS A 478 -12.07 -10.85 -18.72
CA LYS A 478 -11.40 -11.02 -20.01
C LYS A 478 -10.06 -10.30 -20.06
N ASP A 479 -9.99 -9.07 -19.58
CA ASP A 479 -8.75 -8.27 -19.57
C ASP A 479 -7.68 -8.91 -18.69
N ALA A 480 -8.09 -9.56 -17.60
CA ALA A 480 -7.24 -10.32 -16.70
C ALA A 480 -6.96 -11.78 -17.16
N ASN A 481 -7.41 -12.18 -18.35
CA ASN A 481 -7.34 -13.55 -18.88
C ASN A 481 -7.92 -14.61 -17.94
N GLN A 482 -9.04 -14.30 -17.28
CA GLN A 482 -9.74 -15.20 -16.36
C GLN A 482 -10.93 -15.88 -17.06
N PRO A 483 -11.31 -17.10 -16.64
CA PRO A 483 -12.47 -17.79 -17.20
C PRO A 483 -13.75 -17.02 -16.88
N VAL A 484 -14.60 -16.81 -17.89
CA VAL A 484 -15.95 -16.24 -17.71
C VAL A 484 -16.93 -17.41 -17.63
N PRO A 485 -17.69 -17.57 -16.52
CA PRO A 485 -18.67 -18.65 -16.41
C PRO A 485 -19.73 -18.54 -17.50
N GLU A 486 -20.12 -19.67 -18.12
CA GLU A 486 -21.17 -19.68 -19.15
C GLU A 486 -22.51 -19.14 -18.62
N ALA A 487 -22.78 -19.35 -17.33
CA ALA A 487 -23.96 -18.82 -16.65
C ALA A 487 -24.03 -17.27 -16.66
N MET A 488 -22.90 -16.56 -16.87
CA MET A 488 -22.92 -15.10 -17.01
C MET A 488 -23.57 -14.64 -18.33
N ASN A 489 -23.66 -15.50 -19.35
CA ASN A 489 -24.26 -15.17 -20.65
C ASN A 489 -25.77 -14.87 -20.56
N GLN A 490 -26.42 -15.24 -19.45
CA GLN A 490 -27.83 -14.92 -19.23
C GLN A 490 -28.08 -13.44 -18.89
N PHE A 491 -27.03 -12.69 -18.53
CA PHE A 491 -27.13 -11.29 -18.13
C PHE A 491 -26.76 -10.34 -19.29
N PRO A 492 -27.35 -9.13 -19.32
CA PRO A 492 -27.01 -8.14 -20.34
C PRO A 492 -25.53 -7.72 -20.24
N THR A 493 -24.84 -7.72 -21.37
CA THR A 493 -23.42 -7.32 -21.47
C THR A 493 -23.22 -5.84 -21.74
N THR A 494 -24.31 -5.07 -21.89
CA THR A 494 -24.27 -3.64 -22.21
C THR A 494 -23.68 -2.82 -21.05
N ILE A 495 -22.52 -2.20 -21.28
CA ILE A 495 -21.90 -1.27 -20.33
C ILE A 495 -22.54 0.11 -20.52
N LYS A 496 -23.27 0.59 -19.52
CA LYS A 496 -23.77 1.98 -19.51
C LYS A 496 -22.60 2.93 -19.25
N ARG A 497 -22.45 3.99 -20.06
CA ARG A 497 -21.46 5.05 -19.76
C ARG A 497 -21.79 5.68 -18.39
N LYS A 498 -20.84 5.63 -17.44
CA LYS A 498 -20.97 6.33 -16.16
C LYS A 498 -20.75 7.82 -16.37
N THR A 499 -21.82 8.60 -16.26
CA THR A 499 -21.79 10.08 -16.24
C THR A 499 -21.68 10.56 -14.79
N HIS A 500 -20.82 11.54 -14.49
CA HIS A 500 -20.75 12.10 -13.14
C HIS A 500 -22.06 12.83 -12.81
N SER A 501 -22.79 12.38 -11.80
CA SER A 501 -24.14 12.89 -11.55
C SER A 501 -24.20 14.30 -10.94
N SER A 502 -23.07 14.96 -10.68
CA SER A 502 -23.04 16.39 -10.29
C SER A 502 -23.00 17.32 -11.51
N TYR A 503 -22.54 16.83 -12.67
CA TYR A 503 -22.28 17.67 -13.84
C TYR A 503 -23.04 17.22 -15.10
N GLY A 504 -23.67 16.03 -15.10
CA GLY A 504 -24.50 15.54 -16.21
C GLY A 504 -23.72 15.38 -17.53
N ASP A 505 -24.44 15.13 -18.63
CA ASP A 505 -23.88 15.06 -20.00
C ASP A 505 -23.37 16.42 -20.52
N HIS A 506 -23.44 17.49 -19.72
CA HIS A 506 -23.15 18.86 -20.14
C HIS A 506 -21.74 19.36 -19.81
N TYR A 507 -20.83 18.48 -19.36
CA TYR A 507 -19.43 18.78 -19.58
C TYR A 507 -19.20 18.61 -21.08
N LYS A 508 -19.30 19.72 -21.82
CA LYS A 508 -18.84 19.82 -23.20
C LYS A 508 -17.59 18.97 -23.32
N GLU A 509 -17.48 18.23 -24.41
CA GLU A 509 -16.21 17.72 -24.91
C GLU A 509 -15.20 18.89 -24.98
N LEU A 510 -14.60 19.22 -23.85
CA LEU A 510 -13.21 19.63 -23.74
C LEU A 510 -12.41 18.33 -23.77
N VAL A 511 -12.66 17.54 -24.82
CA VAL A 511 -11.64 16.70 -25.41
C VAL A 511 -11.04 17.59 -26.50
N PRO A 512 -10.05 18.47 -26.21
CA PRO A 512 -9.04 18.66 -27.24
C PRO A 512 -8.45 17.27 -27.51
N GLY A 513 -8.34 16.96 -28.81
CA GLY A 513 -8.39 15.61 -29.34
C GLY A 513 -7.38 14.62 -28.74
N LYS A 514 -7.78 13.34 -28.71
CA LYS A 514 -6.92 12.14 -28.58
C LYS A 514 -5.51 12.43 -28.07
N ALA A 515 -5.26 12.19 -26.78
CA ALA A 515 -3.91 12.03 -26.26
C ALA A 515 -3.08 11.23 -27.28
N LYS A 516 -2.10 11.89 -27.90
CA LYS A 516 -1.22 11.20 -28.84
C LYS A 516 -0.47 10.17 -28.01
N LYS A 517 -0.69 8.90 -28.33
CA LYS A 517 0.20 7.82 -27.92
C LYS A 517 1.53 8.13 -28.61
N ILE A 518 2.42 8.87 -27.94
CA ILE A 518 3.69 9.27 -28.54
C ILE A 518 4.57 8.03 -28.62
N THR A 519 4.78 7.58 -29.85
CA THR A 519 5.91 6.73 -30.22
C THR A 519 7.16 7.61 -30.17
N PHE A 520 8.22 7.14 -29.52
CA PHE A 520 9.51 7.81 -29.52
C PHE A 520 10.05 7.85 -30.95
N ASP A 521 10.36 9.04 -31.46
CA ASP A 521 11.15 9.16 -32.69
C ASP A 521 12.60 8.68 -32.43
N ASP A 522 13.14 7.99 -33.43
CA ASP A 522 14.52 7.52 -33.49
C ASP A 522 15.43 8.70 -33.82
N ASP A 523 16.19 9.19 -32.83
CA ASP A 523 17.53 9.79 -33.01
C ASP A 523 18.25 9.95 -31.66
#